data_AF-A0A5Q4ED19-F1
#
_entry.id   AF-A0A5Q4ED19-F1
#
_cell.length_a   1.000
_cell.length_b   1.000
_cell.length_c   1.000
_cell.angle_alpha   90.00
_cell.angle_beta   90.00
_cell.angle_gamma   90.00
#
_symmetry.space_group_name_H-M   'P 1'
#
loop_
_entity.id
_entity.type
_entity.pdbx_description
1 polymer ?
#
loop_
_entity_poly.entity_id
_entity_poly.type
_entity_poly.pdbx_seq_one_letter_code
_entity_poly.pdbx_strand_id
1 'polypeptide(L)'
;MAIIIEFLRNLFNTLKNLLLPPRYFAWQTIIYMSLFSWVASLVAGLVATLAFTVALLATLSWIFLAIGVGWALEANKIRPFGIPIAPWVSGAIVCIFLFGSWGGRWLQPALVSWPLISFMVIAVPKLVSWDFDLKNPSGPVRQQLVLLFCLSLLFSSWFQFYFRIQTWVRDYPSLVADSVDNSAFVYRFPGQTIALPAGVTHLTLAEDILRQEVHNKPWPSVERWLLNLDGQRQALQRQVQSQMGQNPSLENSLWQLDFQPLATGDGYTLKLWAIWSGPAATESGYYLEKTCLLMPVSQGSLGRDLGRDLNQNLGRDPGRDLNRDASMPPGFASTQWANLTCDLATPRQSGHPRDTLSRT
;
A
#
# COMPACT_ATOMS: atom_id res chain seq x y z
N MET A 1 -12.68 46.14 -10.49
CA MET A 1 -11.30 46.60 -10.16
C MET A 1 -11.22 47.31 -8.80
N ALA A 2 -12.11 48.28 -8.50
CA ALA A 2 -12.10 49.01 -7.22
C ALA A 2 -12.25 48.12 -5.96
N ILE A 3 -13.12 47.11 -6.00
CA ILE A 3 -13.36 46.17 -4.87
C ILE A 3 -12.11 45.34 -4.55
N ILE A 4 -11.35 44.93 -5.57
CA ILE A 4 -10.10 44.17 -5.38
C ILE A 4 -9.02 45.06 -4.76
N ILE A 5 -8.98 46.34 -5.15
CA ILE A 5 -8.02 47.32 -4.60
C ILE A 5 -8.36 47.66 -3.14
N GLU A 6 -9.64 47.82 -2.78
CA GLU A 6 -10.05 48.02 -1.39
C GLU A 6 -9.81 46.77 -0.53
N PHE A 7 -10.07 45.59 -1.07
CA PHE A 7 -9.77 44.33 -0.38
C PHE A 7 -8.26 44.17 -0.17
N LEU A 8 -7.43 44.44 -1.18
CA LEU A 8 -5.97 44.44 -1.08
C LEU A 8 -5.46 45.50 -0.10
N ARG A 9 -6.06 46.70 -0.08
CA ARG A 9 -5.68 47.76 0.84
C ARG A 9 -6.06 47.43 2.28
N ASN A 10 -7.23 46.82 2.51
CA ASN A 10 -7.63 46.34 3.83
C ASN A 10 -6.79 45.15 4.28
N LEU A 11 -6.50 44.19 3.40
CA LEU A 11 -5.54 43.10 3.68
C LEU A 11 -4.18 43.67 4.03
N PHE A 12 -3.66 44.61 3.24
CA PHE A 12 -2.36 45.22 3.45
C PHE A 12 -2.31 46.03 4.75
N ASN A 13 -3.36 46.77 5.09
CA ASN A 13 -3.42 47.52 6.35
C ASN A 13 -3.56 46.60 7.57
N THR A 14 -4.33 45.51 7.44
CA THR A 14 -4.44 44.48 8.48
C THR A 14 -3.12 43.74 8.66
N LEU A 15 -2.45 43.42 7.54
CA LEU A 15 -1.14 42.80 7.51
C LEU A 15 -0.08 43.74 8.07
N LYS A 16 -0.12 45.03 7.75
CA LYS A 16 0.78 46.07 8.26
C LYS A 16 0.64 46.26 9.77
N ASN A 17 -0.58 46.25 10.29
CA ASN A 17 -0.84 46.33 11.73
C ASN A 17 -0.51 45.01 12.46
N LEU A 18 -0.49 43.87 11.75
CA LEU A 18 -0.07 42.57 12.28
C LEU A 18 1.46 42.35 12.18
N LEU A 19 2.12 42.97 11.19
CA LEU A 19 3.57 42.88 10.96
C LEU A 19 4.35 43.94 11.74
N LEU A 20 3.90 45.20 11.82
CA LEU A 20 4.67 46.22 12.52
C LEU A 20 4.57 46.01 14.04
N PRO A 21 5.70 45.81 14.73
CA PRO A 21 5.68 45.51 16.14
C PRO A 21 5.28 46.74 16.96
N PRO A 22 4.32 46.62 17.90
CA PRO A 22 4.00 47.72 18.81
C PRO A 22 5.11 47.98 19.84
N ARG A 23 6.09 47.06 19.99
CA ARG A 23 7.23 47.14 20.92
C ARG A 23 8.48 46.45 20.36
N TYR A 24 9.67 46.99 20.64
CA TYR A 24 10.98 46.44 20.21
C TYR A 24 11.27 45.01 20.70
N PHE A 25 10.66 44.58 21.82
CA PHE A 25 10.72 43.21 22.33
C PHE A 25 9.37 42.52 22.11
N ALA A 26 9.12 42.06 20.88
CA ALA A 26 7.93 41.29 20.53
C ALA A 26 8.34 40.00 19.80
N TRP A 27 7.51 38.96 19.87
CA TRP A 27 7.72 37.70 19.14
C TRP A 27 7.96 37.90 17.64
N GLN A 28 7.42 38.98 17.07
CA GLN A 28 7.62 39.40 15.68
C GLN A 28 9.10 39.64 15.36
N THR A 29 9.91 40.18 16.28
CA THR A 29 11.34 40.44 16.01
C THR A 29 12.13 39.15 15.85
N ILE A 30 11.80 38.10 16.61
CA ILE A 30 12.44 36.79 16.46
C ILE A 30 12.07 36.16 15.10
N ILE A 31 10.81 36.27 14.68
CA ILE A 31 10.38 35.78 13.35
C ILE A 31 11.08 36.58 12.24
N TYR A 32 11.26 37.89 12.40
CA TYR A 32 12.03 38.68 11.43
C TYR A 32 13.50 38.29 11.38
N MET A 33 14.13 37.98 12.52
CA MET A 33 15.49 37.46 12.55
C MET A 33 15.61 36.10 11.86
N SER A 34 14.60 35.24 12.02
CA SER A 34 14.50 33.98 11.28
C SER A 34 14.43 34.21 9.76
N LEU A 35 13.54 35.10 9.33
CA LEU A 35 13.37 35.43 7.91
C LEU A 35 14.63 36.05 7.32
N PHE A 36 15.25 36.98 8.05
CA PHE A 36 16.51 37.61 7.64
C PHE A 36 17.64 36.59 7.50
N SER A 37 17.81 35.68 8.48
CA SER A 37 18.81 34.61 8.42
C SER A 37 18.55 33.65 7.26
N TRP A 38 17.29 33.36 6.94
CA TRP A 38 16.92 32.53 5.79
C TRP A 38 17.29 33.19 4.46
N VAL A 39 16.94 34.47 4.28
CA VAL A 39 17.31 35.24 3.08
C VAL A 39 18.83 35.35 2.95
N ALA A 40 19.52 35.65 4.05
CA ALA A 40 20.98 35.68 4.09
C ALA A 40 21.59 34.32 3.72
N SER A 41 21.00 33.21 4.18
CA SER A 41 21.42 31.86 3.78
C SER A 41 21.28 31.62 2.28
N LEU A 42 20.19 32.09 1.65
CA LEU A 42 19.98 31.97 0.21
C LEU A 42 20.99 32.80 -0.58
N VAL A 43 21.21 34.06 -0.19
CA VAL A 43 22.20 34.93 -0.83
C VAL A 43 23.61 34.35 -0.68
N ALA A 44 23.96 33.83 0.49
CA ALA A 44 25.24 33.17 0.73
C ALA A 44 25.44 31.93 -0.16
N GLY A 45 24.37 31.16 -0.42
CA GLY A 45 24.40 30.04 -1.37
C GLY A 45 24.59 30.48 -2.82
N LEU A 46 23.97 31.59 -3.23
CA LEU A 46 24.11 32.14 -4.59
C LEU A 46 25.49 32.73 -4.87
N VAL A 47 26.14 33.31 -3.86
CA VAL A 47 27.49 33.93 -3.98
C VAL A 47 28.61 32.88 -3.80
N ALA A 48 28.28 31.59 -3.84
CA ALA A 48 29.24 30.48 -3.72
C ALA A 48 30.14 30.55 -2.46
N THR A 49 29.57 31.00 -1.34
CA THR A 49 30.29 31.00 -0.05
C THR A 49 30.46 29.58 0.50
N LEU A 50 31.27 29.41 1.55
CA LEU A 50 31.48 28.12 2.23
C LEU A 50 30.14 27.47 2.63
N ALA A 51 29.99 26.18 2.31
CA ALA A 51 28.80 25.38 2.65
C ALA A 51 28.45 25.41 4.15
N PHE A 52 29.46 25.53 5.01
CA PHE A 52 29.29 25.69 6.45
C PHE A 52 28.51 26.95 6.82
N THR A 53 28.81 28.10 6.20
CA THR A 53 28.15 29.38 6.50
C THR A 53 26.67 29.34 6.12
N VAL A 54 26.37 28.74 4.95
CA VAL A 54 24.99 28.51 4.49
C VAL A 54 24.24 27.61 5.48
N ALA A 55 24.85 26.49 5.89
CA ALA A 55 24.24 25.58 6.86
C ALA A 55 23.98 26.24 8.23
N LEU A 56 24.91 27.07 8.71
CA LEU A 56 24.78 27.79 9.97
C LEU A 56 23.64 28.83 9.91
N LEU A 57 23.58 29.65 8.86
CA LEU A 57 22.52 30.64 8.65
C LEU A 57 21.15 29.98 8.51
N ALA A 58 21.06 28.87 7.78
CA ALA A 58 19.84 28.08 7.69
C ALA A 58 19.43 27.55 9.07
N THR A 59 20.36 26.98 9.82
CA THR A 59 20.10 26.44 11.17
C THR A 59 19.60 27.52 12.13
N LEU A 60 20.26 28.68 12.17
CA LEU A 60 19.83 29.83 12.98
C LEU A 60 18.43 30.31 12.57
N SER A 61 18.13 30.33 11.27
CA SER A 61 16.79 30.68 10.80
C SER A 61 15.72 29.75 11.38
N TRP A 62 15.94 28.43 11.34
CA TRP A 62 14.98 27.46 11.87
C TRP A 62 14.84 27.53 13.39
N ILE A 63 15.93 27.75 14.13
CA ILE A 63 15.90 27.92 15.58
C ILE A 63 15.09 29.17 15.95
N PHE A 64 15.36 30.30 15.32
CA PHE A 64 14.60 31.52 15.53
C PHE A 64 13.14 31.36 15.12
N LEU A 65 12.85 30.60 14.05
CA LEU A 65 11.47 30.32 13.64
C LEU A 65 10.72 29.55 14.73
N ALA A 66 11.32 28.46 15.24
CA ALA A 66 10.70 27.62 16.26
C ALA A 66 10.43 28.40 17.56
N ILE A 67 11.40 29.21 18.01
CA ILE A 67 11.26 30.06 19.20
C ILE A 67 10.22 31.16 18.96
N GLY A 68 10.31 31.85 17.82
CA GLY A 68 9.42 32.96 17.48
C GLY A 68 7.96 32.53 17.35
N VAL A 69 7.70 31.42 16.66
CA VAL A 69 6.35 30.85 16.52
C VAL A 69 5.84 30.31 17.85
N GLY A 70 6.68 29.60 18.62
CA GLY A 70 6.31 29.13 19.96
C GLY A 70 5.90 30.28 20.88
N TRP A 71 6.67 31.37 20.89
CA TRP A 71 6.35 32.55 21.67
C TRP A 71 5.10 33.28 21.16
N ALA A 72 4.92 33.40 19.84
CA ALA A 72 3.74 34.01 19.25
C ALA A 72 2.45 33.30 19.66
N LEU A 73 2.45 31.97 19.65
CA LEU A 73 1.29 31.15 20.02
C LEU A 73 0.99 31.23 21.52
N GLU A 74 2.02 31.26 22.36
CA GLU A 74 1.87 31.41 23.82
C GLU A 74 1.35 32.82 24.18
N ALA A 75 1.89 33.86 23.55
CA ALA A 75 1.48 35.25 23.76
C ALA A 75 0.01 35.48 23.37
N ASN A 76 -0.45 34.84 22.30
CA ASN A 76 -1.84 34.90 21.85
C ASN A 76 -2.79 33.96 22.62
N LYS A 77 -2.28 33.16 23.58
CA LYS A 77 -3.04 32.21 24.41
C LYS A 77 -3.99 31.32 23.61
N ILE A 78 -3.56 30.86 22.44
CA ILE A 78 -4.38 30.02 21.57
C ILE A 78 -4.47 28.61 22.19
N ARG A 79 -5.61 28.31 22.80
CA ARG A 79 -5.88 27.06 23.54
C ARG A 79 -7.16 26.39 23.07
N PRO A 80 -7.18 25.77 21.88
CA PRO A 80 -8.30 24.92 21.51
C PRO A 80 -8.34 23.74 22.47
N PHE A 81 -9.53 23.45 22.97
CA PHE A 81 -9.78 22.37 23.94
C PHE A 81 -8.99 22.51 25.25
N GLY A 82 -8.50 23.70 25.60
CA GLY A 82 -7.76 23.95 26.85
C GLY A 82 -6.30 23.50 26.86
N ILE A 83 -5.78 22.96 25.74
CA ILE A 83 -4.40 22.46 25.63
C ILE A 83 -3.52 23.54 24.96
N PRO A 84 -2.33 23.86 25.51
CA PRO A 84 -1.40 24.79 24.86
C PRO A 84 -0.84 24.16 23.58
N ILE A 85 -1.20 24.70 22.40
CA ILE A 85 -0.66 24.22 21.11
C ILE A 85 0.80 24.64 20.90
N ALA A 86 1.21 25.77 21.47
CA ALA A 86 2.51 26.38 21.19
C ALA A 86 3.68 25.38 21.11
N PRO A 87 3.83 24.45 22.08
CA PRO A 87 4.96 23.53 22.07
C PRO A 87 4.85 22.41 21.02
N TRP A 88 3.62 22.04 20.63
CA TRP A 88 3.36 21.07 19.56
C TRP A 88 3.76 21.66 18.21
N VAL A 89 3.40 22.92 17.93
CA VAL A 89 3.78 23.56 16.67
C VAL A 89 5.28 23.83 16.62
N SER A 90 5.88 24.33 17.69
CA SER A 90 7.35 24.50 17.73
C SER A 90 8.08 23.16 17.59
N GLY A 91 7.57 22.10 18.23
CA GLY A 91 8.11 20.75 18.07
C GLY A 91 8.00 20.25 16.63
N ALA A 92 6.90 20.54 15.92
CA ALA A 92 6.73 20.18 14.52
C ALA A 92 7.75 20.87 13.63
N ILE A 93 7.99 22.18 13.85
CA ILE A 93 9.00 22.95 13.11
C ILE A 93 10.39 22.36 13.33
N VAL A 94 10.73 22.00 14.57
CA VAL A 94 12.02 21.35 14.89
C VAL A 94 12.14 19.99 14.23
N CYS A 95 11.07 19.18 14.20
CA CYS A 95 11.07 17.89 13.48
C CYS A 95 11.28 18.06 11.98
N ILE A 96 10.59 19.00 11.35
CA ILE A 96 10.74 19.29 9.92
C ILE A 96 12.18 19.72 9.63
N PHE A 97 12.78 20.55 10.48
CA PHE A 97 14.17 20.95 10.34
C PHE A 97 15.14 19.77 10.47
N LEU A 98 15.04 18.99 11.55
CA LEU A 98 15.95 17.88 11.83
C LEU A 98 15.91 16.81 10.74
N PHE A 99 14.71 16.35 10.37
CA PHE A 99 14.54 15.23 9.44
C PHE A 99 14.44 15.68 7.98
N GLY A 100 14.00 16.91 7.69
CA GLY A 100 13.86 17.41 6.33
C GLY A 100 15.19 17.48 5.57
N SER A 101 16.31 17.60 6.28
CA SER A 101 17.65 17.58 5.70
C SER A 101 18.14 16.19 5.24
N TRP A 102 17.48 15.10 5.67
CA TRP A 102 17.99 13.73 5.45
C TRP A 102 17.63 13.12 4.08
N GLY A 103 16.76 13.75 3.29
CA GLY A 103 16.30 13.20 2.01
C GLY A 103 15.45 11.92 2.15
N GLY A 104 14.67 11.58 1.11
CA GLY A 104 13.86 10.34 1.10
C GLY A 104 12.59 10.39 1.98
N ARG A 105 12.26 9.29 2.67
CA ARG A 105 11.03 9.11 3.49
C ARG A 105 11.15 9.81 4.86
N TRP A 106 11.56 11.08 4.89
CA TRP A 106 11.81 11.85 6.11
C TRP A 106 10.56 12.10 6.98
N LEU A 107 9.38 12.11 6.36
CA LEU A 107 8.12 12.40 7.04
C LEU A 107 7.74 11.34 8.09
N GLN A 108 8.14 10.08 7.89
CA GLN A 108 7.88 8.99 8.82
C GLN A 108 8.62 9.18 10.17
N PRO A 109 9.96 9.30 10.23
CA PRO A 109 10.64 9.56 11.49
C PRO A 109 10.29 10.93 12.09
N ALA A 110 9.98 11.94 11.27
CA ALA A 110 9.52 13.25 11.75
C ALA A 110 8.21 13.17 12.53
N LEU A 111 7.18 12.52 11.98
CA LEU A 111 5.87 12.40 12.66
C LEU A 111 5.95 11.50 13.89
N VAL A 112 6.75 10.43 13.84
CA VAL A 112 6.95 9.53 14.98
C VAL A 112 7.63 10.24 16.16
N SER A 113 8.65 11.06 15.89
CA SER A 113 9.41 11.77 16.93
C SER A 113 8.76 13.07 17.40
N TRP A 114 7.81 13.61 16.63
CA TRP A 114 7.17 14.89 16.89
C TRP A 114 6.56 15.04 18.28
N PRO A 115 5.78 14.10 18.82
CA PRO A 115 5.24 14.21 20.17
C PRO A 115 6.33 14.27 21.26
N LEU A 116 7.45 13.55 21.05
CA LEU A 116 8.57 13.51 22.01
C LEU A 116 9.37 14.81 21.98
N ILE A 117 9.65 15.33 20.79
CA ILE A 117 10.34 16.62 20.64
C ILE A 117 9.48 17.74 21.21
N SER A 118 8.16 17.71 20.97
CA SER A 118 7.21 18.67 21.56
C SER A 118 7.22 18.62 23.10
N PHE A 119 7.30 17.43 23.68
CA PHE A 119 7.49 17.28 25.13
C PHE A 119 8.81 17.90 25.60
N MET A 120 9.92 17.65 24.90
CA MET A 120 11.22 18.22 25.26
C MET A 120 11.20 19.75 25.27
N VAL A 121 10.55 20.39 24.29
CA VAL A 121 10.38 21.86 24.26
C VAL A 121 9.67 22.39 25.51
N ILE A 122 8.72 21.65 26.08
CA ILE A 122 8.02 22.01 27.32
C ILE A 122 8.87 21.70 28.55
N ALA A 123 9.56 20.56 28.54
CA ALA A 123 10.26 20.02 29.69
C ALA A 123 11.54 20.80 30.01
N VAL A 124 12.33 21.17 28.99
CA VAL A 124 13.61 21.87 29.14
C VAL A 124 13.49 23.12 30.02
N PRO A 125 12.61 24.12 29.75
CA PRO A 125 12.54 25.32 30.58
C PRO A 125 11.99 25.07 32.00
N LYS A 126 11.35 23.92 32.25
CA LYS A 126 10.84 23.54 33.57
C LYS A 126 11.87 22.79 34.42
N LEU A 127 12.83 22.15 33.77
CA LEU A 127 13.85 21.31 34.40
C LEU A 127 15.23 21.98 34.46
N VAL A 128 15.51 22.91 33.54
CA VAL A 128 16.82 23.57 33.41
C VAL A 128 16.64 25.07 33.66
N SER A 129 17.40 25.62 34.61
CA SER A 129 17.46 27.07 34.83
C SER A 129 18.22 27.76 33.68
N TRP A 130 18.14 29.08 33.61
CA TRP A 130 18.98 29.85 32.67
C TRP A 130 20.48 29.70 32.96
N ASP A 131 20.85 29.31 34.18
CA ASP A 131 22.22 29.02 34.61
C ASP A 131 22.65 27.57 34.31
N PHE A 132 21.85 26.80 33.55
CA PHE A 132 22.04 25.37 33.25
C PHE A 132 22.02 24.43 34.47
N ASP A 133 21.54 24.92 35.62
CA ASP A 133 21.34 24.08 36.79
C ASP A 133 20.03 23.30 36.70
N LEU A 134 20.08 22.02 37.11
CA LEU A 134 18.89 21.19 37.22
C LEU A 134 17.98 21.71 38.34
N LYS A 135 16.87 22.34 37.96
CA LYS A 135 15.83 22.75 38.89
C LYS A 135 14.95 21.56 39.22
N ASN A 136 14.69 21.35 40.50
CA ASN A 136 13.75 20.32 40.93
C ASN A 136 12.33 20.91 40.94
N PRO A 137 11.44 20.59 39.97
CA PRO A 137 10.12 21.20 39.90
C PRO A 137 9.22 20.77 41.07
N SER A 138 8.16 21.52 41.34
CA SER A 138 7.18 21.19 42.37
C SER A 138 6.42 19.89 42.05
N GLY A 139 5.93 19.20 43.09
CA GLY A 139 5.17 17.95 42.96
C GLY A 139 4.10 17.92 41.85
N PRO A 140 3.17 18.90 41.77
CA PRO A 140 2.14 18.90 40.73
C PRO A 140 2.70 19.06 39.31
N VAL A 141 3.78 19.83 39.14
CA VAL A 141 4.43 20.02 37.83
C VAL A 141 5.11 18.73 37.36
N ARG A 142 5.68 17.95 38.28
CA ARG A 142 6.25 16.62 37.97
C ARG A 142 5.18 15.68 37.44
N GLN A 143 4.03 15.59 38.12
CA GLN A 143 2.92 14.74 37.68
C GLN A 143 2.43 15.16 36.28
N GLN A 144 2.30 16.46 36.03
CA GLN A 144 1.90 16.97 34.72
C GLN A 144 2.93 16.62 33.62
N LEU A 145 4.23 16.74 33.92
CA LEU A 145 5.29 16.37 32.98
C LEU A 145 5.31 14.87 32.69
N VAL A 146 5.15 14.02 33.72
CA VAL A 146 5.08 12.56 33.55
C VAL A 146 3.88 12.17 32.69
N LEU A 147 2.70 12.73 32.98
CA LEU A 147 1.49 12.45 32.20
C LEU A 147 1.63 12.90 30.75
N LEU A 148 2.21 14.08 30.52
CA LEU A 148 2.50 14.58 29.18
C LEU A 148 3.52 13.71 28.44
N PHE A 149 4.56 13.22 29.12
CA PHE A 149 5.53 12.30 28.55
C PHE A 149 4.90 10.97 28.15
N CYS A 150 4.09 10.37 29.02
CA CYS A 150 3.32 9.16 28.72
C CYS A 150 2.38 9.37 27.53
N LEU A 151 1.71 10.52 27.45
CA LEU A 151 0.85 10.88 26.32
C LEU A 151 1.65 11.03 25.02
N SER A 152 2.82 11.68 25.06
CA SER A 152 3.72 11.80 23.91
C SER A 152 4.23 10.44 23.44
N LEU A 153 4.57 9.53 24.36
CA LEU A 153 4.94 8.16 24.03
C LEU A 153 3.78 7.42 23.37
N LEU A 154 2.58 7.53 23.91
CA LEU A 154 1.38 6.92 23.35
C LEU A 154 1.15 7.38 21.90
N PHE A 155 1.20 8.69 21.63
CA PHE A 155 1.07 9.22 20.27
C PHE A 155 2.20 8.75 19.35
N SER A 156 3.44 8.74 19.84
CA SER A 156 4.59 8.23 19.08
C SER A 156 4.38 6.76 18.67
N SER A 157 3.94 5.92 19.61
CA SER A 157 3.61 4.51 19.35
C SER A 157 2.46 4.36 18.36
N TRP A 158 1.41 5.19 18.44
CA TRP A 158 0.33 5.19 17.46
C TRP A 158 0.80 5.55 16.06
N PHE A 159 1.66 6.56 15.91
CA PHE A 159 2.23 6.89 14.61
C PHE A 159 3.12 5.78 14.06
N GLN A 160 3.96 5.16 14.90
CA GLN A 160 4.78 4.01 14.50
C GLN A 160 3.91 2.85 14.02
N PHE A 161 2.85 2.54 14.78
CA PHE A 161 1.90 1.50 14.44
C PHE A 161 1.21 1.80 13.10
N TYR A 162 0.72 3.02 12.91
CA TYR A 162 0.13 3.46 11.64
C TYR A 162 1.07 3.24 10.45
N PHE A 163 2.32 3.73 10.52
CA PHE A 163 3.27 3.56 9.42
C PHE A 163 3.64 2.09 9.19
N ARG A 164 3.70 1.29 10.26
CA ARG A 164 3.96 -0.15 10.18
C ARG A 164 2.83 -0.85 9.41
N ILE A 165 1.58 -0.58 9.78
CA ILE A 165 0.40 -1.13 9.10
C ILE A 165 0.33 -0.66 7.64
N GLN A 166 0.55 0.62 7.36
CA GLN A 166 0.58 1.13 5.99
C GLN A 166 1.65 0.46 5.13
N THR A 167 2.83 0.20 5.70
CA THR A 167 3.90 -0.52 5.01
C THR A 167 3.51 -1.97 4.75
N TRP A 168 2.91 -2.65 5.73
CA TRP A 168 2.41 -4.03 5.54
C TRP A 168 1.33 -4.11 4.47
N VAL A 169 0.36 -3.19 4.47
CA VAL A 169 -0.72 -3.15 3.48
C VAL A 169 -0.18 -2.87 2.08
N ARG A 170 0.83 -2.00 1.96
CA ARG A 170 1.47 -1.69 0.69
C ARG A 170 2.29 -2.87 0.15
N ASP A 171 3.03 -3.55 1.03
CA ASP A 171 3.94 -4.62 0.63
C ASP A 171 3.18 -5.96 0.44
N TYR A 172 2.02 -6.14 1.10
CA TYR A 172 1.16 -7.33 1.04
C TYR A 172 -0.34 -6.95 0.91
N PRO A 173 -0.81 -6.46 -0.25
CA PRO A 173 -2.21 -6.10 -0.45
C PRO A 173 -3.21 -7.24 -0.19
N SER A 174 -2.81 -8.51 -0.32
CA SER A 174 -3.69 -9.64 0.04
C SER A 174 -4.08 -9.71 1.51
N LEU A 175 -3.36 -9.03 2.41
CA LEU A 175 -3.73 -8.88 3.82
C LEU A 175 -5.04 -8.09 3.99
N VAL A 176 -5.31 -7.10 3.12
CA VAL A 176 -6.56 -6.32 3.17
C VAL A 176 -7.77 -7.21 2.85
N ALA A 177 -7.55 -8.16 1.96
CA ALA A 177 -8.55 -9.13 1.55
C ALA A 177 -8.67 -10.32 2.51
N ASP A 178 -7.86 -10.38 3.58
CA ASP A 178 -7.91 -11.44 4.58
C ASP A 178 -9.06 -11.25 5.58
N SER A 179 -9.68 -12.33 6.04
CA SER A 179 -10.82 -12.26 6.97
C SER A 179 -10.31 -11.90 8.36
N VAL A 180 -10.38 -10.61 8.70
CA VAL A 180 -10.01 -10.08 10.02
C VAL A 180 -11.21 -10.14 10.99
N ASP A 181 -12.19 -10.99 10.70
CA ASP A 181 -13.51 -11.02 11.35
C ASP A 181 -13.42 -11.33 12.87
N ASN A 182 -12.31 -11.94 13.32
CA ASN A 182 -12.03 -12.24 14.72
C ASN A 182 -11.10 -11.23 15.42
N SER A 183 -10.70 -10.13 14.77
CA SER A 183 -9.79 -9.15 15.38
C SER A 183 -10.55 -7.94 15.92
N ALA A 184 -10.22 -7.57 17.16
CA ALA A 184 -10.80 -6.43 17.87
C ALA A 184 -10.46 -5.06 17.25
N PHE A 185 -9.64 -5.03 16.20
CA PHE A 185 -9.07 -3.79 15.64
C PHE A 185 -9.61 -3.42 14.25
N VAL A 186 -10.28 -4.33 13.52
CA VAL A 186 -10.71 -4.08 12.14
C VAL A 186 -12.18 -4.44 11.97
N TYR A 187 -13.03 -3.42 11.80
CA TYR A 187 -14.45 -3.58 11.50
C TYR A 187 -14.70 -3.35 10.00
N ARG A 188 -15.29 -4.32 9.31
CA ARG A 188 -15.67 -4.19 7.89
C ARG A 188 -17.08 -3.61 7.80
N PHE A 189 -17.24 -2.53 7.04
CA PHE A 189 -18.56 -2.01 6.74
C PHE A 189 -19.26 -2.91 5.72
N PRO A 190 -20.52 -3.32 5.95
CA PRO A 190 -21.26 -4.11 4.98
C PRO A 190 -21.43 -3.33 3.68
N GLY A 191 -21.13 -3.96 2.54
CA GLY A 191 -21.20 -3.36 1.20
C GLY A 191 -19.86 -2.87 0.63
N GLN A 192 -18.76 -2.99 1.36
CA GLN A 192 -17.43 -2.66 0.83
C GLN A 192 -16.92 -3.79 -0.10
N THR A 193 -16.51 -3.45 -1.31
CA THR A 193 -15.94 -4.40 -2.26
C THR A 193 -14.59 -4.89 -1.75
N ILE A 194 -14.46 -6.20 -1.56
CA ILE A 194 -13.21 -6.83 -1.14
C ILE A 194 -12.28 -6.84 -2.36
N ALA A 195 -11.13 -6.19 -2.25
CA ALA A 195 -10.11 -6.23 -3.29
C ALA A 195 -9.70 -7.69 -3.55
N LEU A 196 -9.60 -8.09 -4.82
CA LEU A 196 -9.19 -9.45 -5.15
C LEU A 196 -7.74 -9.68 -4.69
N PRO A 197 -7.43 -10.82 -4.04
CA PRO A 197 -6.05 -11.16 -3.68
C PRO A 197 -5.18 -11.31 -4.94
N ALA A 198 -3.89 -10.98 -4.82
CA ALA A 198 -2.93 -11.16 -5.90
C ALA A 198 -2.85 -12.62 -6.41
N GLY A 199 -3.13 -13.59 -5.52
CA GLY A 199 -3.24 -15.00 -5.89
C GLY A 199 -4.30 -15.30 -6.95
N VAL A 200 -5.36 -14.48 -7.09
CA VAL A 200 -6.31 -14.64 -8.21
C VAL A 200 -5.64 -14.33 -9.54
N THR A 201 -4.80 -13.30 -9.58
CA THR A 201 -4.00 -12.99 -10.78
C THR A 201 -3.04 -14.13 -11.12
N HIS A 202 -2.44 -14.77 -10.10
CA HIS A 202 -1.57 -15.92 -10.31
C HIS A 202 -2.34 -17.12 -10.89
N LEU A 203 -3.53 -17.40 -10.37
CA LEU A 203 -4.40 -18.47 -10.87
C LEU A 203 -4.92 -18.19 -12.28
N THR A 204 -5.29 -16.96 -12.59
CA THR A 204 -5.74 -16.58 -13.94
C THR A 204 -4.60 -16.68 -14.95
N LEU A 205 -3.38 -16.32 -14.57
CA LEU A 205 -2.21 -16.49 -15.43
C LEU A 205 -1.85 -17.96 -15.64
N ALA A 206 -1.91 -18.75 -14.56
CA ALA A 206 -1.71 -20.19 -14.62
C ALA A 206 -2.76 -20.88 -15.50
N GLU A 207 -4.03 -20.44 -15.44
CA GLU A 207 -5.08 -20.90 -16.35
C GLU A 207 -4.74 -20.58 -17.81
N ASP A 208 -4.29 -19.36 -18.11
CA ASP A 208 -3.99 -18.97 -19.50
C ASP A 208 -2.85 -19.82 -20.08
N ILE A 209 -1.79 -20.02 -19.29
CA ILE A 209 -0.68 -20.92 -19.65
C ILE A 209 -1.19 -22.36 -19.84
N LEU A 210 -2.02 -22.85 -18.93
CA LEU A 210 -2.59 -24.19 -19.02
C LEU A 210 -3.50 -24.34 -20.25
N ARG A 211 -4.27 -23.31 -20.58
CA ARG A 211 -5.11 -23.26 -21.78
C ARG A 211 -4.23 -23.34 -23.02
N GLN A 212 -3.12 -22.61 -23.09
CA GLN A 212 -2.18 -22.68 -24.21
C GLN A 212 -1.53 -24.07 -24.35
N GLU A 213 -1.24 -24.73 -23.22
CA GLU A 213 -0.58 -26.04 -23.23
C GLU A 213 -1.51 -27.22 -23.52
N VAL A 214 -2.82 -27.07 -23.31
CA VAL A 214 -3.75 -28.20 -23.36
C VAL A 214 -4.86 -28.01 -24.39
N HIS A 215 -5.35 -26.78 -24.57
CA HIS A 215 -6.44 -26.50 -25.49
C HIS A 215 -6.01 -26.74 -26.94
N ASN A 216 -6.90 -27.32 -27.75
CA ASN A 216 -6.61 -27.65 -29.14
C ASN A 216 -5.37 -28.53 -29.33
N LYS A 217 -5.06 -29.40 -28.36
CA LYS A 217 -4.10 -30.48 -28.54
C LYS A 217 -4.79 -31.86 -28.61
N PRO A 218 -4.21 -32.84 -29.32
CA PRO A 218 -4.74 -34.20 -29.36
C PRO A 218 -4.80 -34.83 -27.98
N TRP A 219 -5.90 -35.51 -27.66
CA TRP A 219 -6.13 -36.11 -26.34
C TRP A 219 -4.98 -37.01 -25.84
N PRO A 220 -4.38 -37.91 -26.65
CA PRO A 220 -3.27 -38.75 -26.17
C PRO A 220 -2.03 -37.95 -25.74
N SER A 221 -1.80 -36.79 -26.34
CA SER A 221 -0.70 -35.90 -25.95
C SER A 221 -0.97 -35.23 -24.61
N VAL A 222 -2.22 -34.83 -24.40
CA VAL A 222 -2.69 -34.21 -23.15
C VAL A 222 -2.68 -35.23 -22.01
N GLU A 223 -3.07 -36.47 -22.26
CA GLU A 223 -3.03 -37.53 -21.25
C GLU A 223 -1.59 -37.85 -20.82
N ARG A 224 -0.64 -37.93 -21.77
CA ARG A 224 0.79 -38.05 -21.43
C ARG A 224 1.32 -36.85 -20.67
N TRP A 225 0.85 -35.65 -21.01
CA TRP A 225 1.19 -34.42 -20.29
C TRP A 225 0.69 -34.49 -18.84
N LEU A 226 -0.54 -34.95 -18.63
CA LEU A 226 -1.15 -35.17 -17.31
C LEU A 226 -0.48 -36.28 -16.50
N LEU A 227 0.15 -37.27 -17.14
CA LEU A 227 0.89 -38.31 -16.42
C LEU A 227 2.22 -37.81 -15.84
N ASN A 228 2.80 -36.72 -16.37
CA ASN A 228 4.07 -36.15 -15.91
C ASN A 228 3.88 -34.93 -15.00
N LEU A 229 3.06 -35.06 -13.95
CA LEU A 229 2.62 -33.92 -13.13
C LEU A 229 3.75 -33.15 -12.44
N ASP A 230 4.76 -33.83 -11.89
CA ASP A 230 5.84 -33.15 -11.16
C ASP A 230 6.63 -32.20 -12.06
N GLY A 231 6.95 -32.64 -13.29
CA GLY A 231 7.65 -31.82 -14.27
C GLY A 231 6.80 -30.63 -14.72
N GLN A 232 5.52 -30.86 -14.99
CA GLN A 232 4.61 -29.80 -15.44
C GLN A 232 4.32 -28.77 -14.36
N ARG A 233 4.21 -29.17 -13.09
CA ARG A 233 4.06 -28.25 -11.95
C ARG A 233 5.22 -27.27 -11.85
N GLN A 234 6.45 -27.77 -11.89
CA GLN A 234 7.64 -26.91 -11.84
C GLN A 234 7.74 -26.00 -13.07
N ALA A 235 7.39 -26.50 -14.27
CA ALA A 235 7.41 -25.71 -15.49
C ALA A 235 6.38 -24.56 -15.44
N LEU A 236 5.14 -24.86 -15.03
CA LEU A 236 4.07 -23.88 -14.88
C LEU A 236 4.45 -22.80 -13.85
N GLN A 237 4.96 -23.20 -12.69
CA GLN A 237 5.38 -22.27 -11.65
C GLN A 237 6.49 -21.31 -12.15
N ARG A 238 7.48 -21.82 -12.88
CA ARG A 238 8.56 -20.99 -13.45
C ARG A 238 8.05 -20.03 -14.51
N GLN A 239 7.11 -20.45 -15.36
CA GLN A 239 6.51 -19.59 -16.39
C GLN A 239 5.65 -18.48 -15.77
N VAL A 240 4.85 -18.79 -14.75
CA VAL A 240 4.07 -17.77 -14.03
C VAL A 240 5.00 -16.76 -13.33
N GLN A 241 6.05 -17.24 -12.68
CA GLN A 241 7.04 -16.38 -12.03
C GLN A 241 7.78 -15.48 -13.03
N SER A 242 8.17 -16.00 -14.21
CA SER A 242 8.88 -15.20 -15.21
C SER A 242 8.01 -14.11 -15.82
N GLN A 243 6.72 -14.38 -16.05
CA GLN A 243 5.78 -13.39 -16.56
C GLN A 243 5.41 -12.33 -15.52
N MET A 244 5.32 -12.69 -14.23
CA MET A 244 5.06 -11.72 -13.15
C MET A 244 6.27 -10.91 -12.68
N GLY A 245 7.48 -11.35 -13.03
CA GLY A 245 8.73 -10.61 -12.72
C GLY A 245 8.76 -9.17 -13.24
N GLN A 246 7.82 -8.77 -14.12
CA GLN A 246 7.66 -7.40 -14.59
C GLN A 246 7.16 -6.43 -13.51
N ASN A 247 6.48 -6.92 -12.45
CA ASN A 247 6.05 -6.15 -11.29
C ASN A 247 6.45 -6.88 -9.99
N PRO A 248 7.71 -6.74 -9.51
CA PRO A 248 8.20 -7.46 -8.35
C PRO A 248 7.59 -6.90 -7.05
N SER A 249 6.40 -7.35 -6.68
CA SER A 249 5.94 -7.24 -5.31
C SER A 249 6.62 -8.33 -4.47
N LEU A 250 6.94 -8.02 -3.22
CA LEU A 250 7.42 -9.01 -2.24
C LEU A 250 6.39 -10.13 -2.02
N GLU A 251 5.13 -9.86 -2.35
CA GLU A 251 4.03 -10.80 -2.29
C GLU A 251 4.17 -11.95 -3.30
N ASN A 252 4.63 -11.68 -4.53
CA ASN A 252 4.66 -12.67 -5.61
C ASN A 252 5.56 -13.88 -5.31
N SER A 253 6.61 -13.71 -4.50
CA SER A 253 7.50 -14.81 -4.11
C SER A 253 6.92 -15.73 -3.03
N LEU A 254 5.88 -15.27 -2.34
CA LEU A 254 5.19 -16.00 -1.26
C LEU A 254 4.00 -16.81 -1.76
N TRP A 255 3.65 -16.68 -3.04
CA TRP A 255 2.62 -17.49 -3.67
C TRP A 255 3.24 -18.73 -4.33
N GLN A 256 2.77 -19.89 -3.93
CA GLN A 256 3.13 -21.17 -4.53
C GLN A 256 1.95 -21.71 -5.32
N LEU A 257 2.20 -22.12 -6.57
CA LEU A 257 1.20 -22.73 -7.42
C LEU A 257 1.35 -24.24 -7.38
N ASP A 258 0.24 -24.93 -7.20
CA ASP A 258 0.16 -26.39 -7.28
C ASP A 258 -1.10 -26.77 -8.06
N PHE A 259 -1.15 -27.97 -8.62
CA PHE A 259 -2.37 -28.48 -9.23
C PHE A 259 -2.46 -30.00 -9.16
N GLN A 260 -3.69 -30.50 -9.11
CA GLN A 260 -3.97 -31.92 -9.08
C GLN A 260 -5.07 -32.30 -10.08
N PRO A 261 -4.83 -33.27 -10.98
CA PRO A 261 -5.90 -33.89 -11.77
C PRO A 261 -6.67 -34.90 -10.94
N LEU A 262 -8.00 -34.85 -11.03
CA LEU A 262 -8.90 -35.89 -10.59
C LEU A 262 -9.57 -36.48 -11.83
N ALA A 263 -9.54 -37.81 -11.98
CA ALA A 263 -10.22 -38.47 -13.09
C ALA A 263 -11.74 -38.42 -12.88
N THR A 264 -12.47 -37.92 -13.87
CA THR A 264 -13.92 -37.74 -13.82
C THR A 264 -14.54 -38.29 -15.10
N GLY A 265 -14.91 -39.57 -15.08
CA GLY A 265 -15.51 -40.26 -16.24
C GLY A 265 -14.58 -40.28 -17.45
N ASP A 266 -15.02 -39.66 -18.55
CA ASP A 266 -14.29 -39.59 -19.82
C ASP A 266 -13.26 -38.44 -19.85
N GLY A 267 -13.09 -37.68 -18.76
CA GLY A 267 -12.20 -36.53 -18.70
C GLY A 267 -11.49 -36.37 -17.35
N TYR A 268 -10.93 -35.19 -17.13
CA TYR A 268 -10.23 -34.83 -15.91
C TYR A 268 -10.73 -33.51 -15.33
N THR A 269 -10.88 -33.45 -14.02
CA THR A 269 -11.08 -32.20 -13.28
C THR A 269 -9.74 -31.77 -12.70
N LEU A 270 -9.18 -30.69 -13.22
CA LEU A 270 -7.94 -30.08 -12.75
C LEU A 270 -8.26 -29.07 -11.65
N LYS A 271 -7.80 -29.34 -10.43
CA LYS A 271 -7.82 -28.38 -9.34
C LYS A 271 -6.51 -27.62 -9.33
N LEU A 272 -6.57 -26.31 -9.59
CA LEU A 272 -5.43 -25.40 -9.48
C LEU A 272 -5.50 -24.69 -8.12
N TRP A 273 -4.37 -24.65 -7.42
CA TRP A 273 -4.24 -24.00 -6.13
C TRP A 273 -3.18 -22.92 -6.17
N ALA A 274 -3.50 -21.76 -5.59
CA ALA A 274 -2.54 -20.76 -5.18
C ALA A 274 -2.44 -20.78 -3.67
N ILE A 275 -1.35 -21.31 -3.15
CA ILE A 275 -1.06 -21.51 -1.74
C ILE A 275 -0.27 -20.30 -1.25
N TRP A 276 -0.75 -19.67 -0.20
CA TRP A 276 -0.09 -18.53 0.43
C TRP A 276 0.87 -19.00 1.53
N SER A 277 2.16 -18.71 1.40
CA SER A 277 3.19 -19.01 2.42
C SER A 277 3.60 -17.79 3.26
N GLY A 278 3.00 -16.64 3.02
CA GLY A 278 3.31 -15.40 3.72
C GLY A 278 2.55 -15.21 5.04
N PRO A 279 2.65 -14.00 5.63
CA PRO A 279 1.88 -13.65 6.83
C PRO A 279 0.38 -13.75 6.56
N ALA A 280 -0.36 -14.46 7.41
CA ALA A 280 -1.81 -14.59 7.33
C ALA A 280 -2.43 -14.39 8.70
N ALA A 281 -3.73 -14.05 8.76
CA ALA A 281 -4.46 -13.95 10.01
C ALA A 281 -4.62 -15.31 10.71
N THR A 282 -4.57 -16.42 9.95
CA THR A 282 -4.66 -17.79 10.45
C THR A 282 -3.30 -18.49 10.41
N GLU A 283 -2.93 -19.19 11.49
CA GLU A 283 -1.65 -19.94 11.58
C GLU A 283 -1.52 -21.04 10.51
N SER A 284 -2.64 -21.57 10.03
CA SER A 284 -2.67 -22.63 9.02
C SER A 284 -2.43 -22.15 7.58
N GLY A 285 -2.26 -20.85 7.36
CA GLY A 285 -2.26 -20.26 6.03
C GLY A 285 -3.61 -20.41 5.32
N TYR A 286 -3.64 -20.03 4.04
CA TYR A 286 -4.82 -20.17 3.19
C TYR A 286 -4.42 -20.48 1.74
N TYR A 287 -5.37 -21.01 0.98
CA TYR A 287 -5.24 -21.20 -0.45
C TYR A 287 -6.47 -20.71 -1.21
N LEU A 288 -6.25 -20.44 -2.48
CA LEU A 288 -7.29 -20.17 -3.46
C LEU A 288 -7.36 -21.38 -4.39
N GLU A 289 -8.56 -21.87 -4.65
CA GLU A 289 -8.79 -23.00 -5.57
C GLU A 289 -9.56 -22.54 -6.80
N LYS A 290 -9.09 -22.96 -7.97
CA LYS A 290 -9.78 -22.82 -9.25
C LYS A 290 -9.93 -24.19 -9.90
N THR A 291 -11.16 -24.55 -10.24
CA THR A 291 -11.48 -25.84 -10.85
C THR A 291 -11.60 -25.69 -12.36
N CYS A 292 -10.90 -26.53 -13.10
CA CYS A 292 -10.95 -26.58 -14.55
C CYS A 292 -11.36 -27.98 -15.02
N LEU A 293 -12.40 -28.05 -15.83
CA LEU A 293 -12.88 -29.27 -16.48
C LEU A 293 -12.18 -29.44 -17.82
N LEU A 294 -11.57 -30.61 -17.99
CA LEU A 294 -10.86 -31.02 -19.17
C LEU A 294 -11.55 -32.22 -19.80
N MET A 295 -12.12 -32.05 -20.98
CA MET A 295 -12.90 -33.09 -21.65
C MET A 295 -12.40 -33.35 -23.08
N PRO A 296 -12.42 -34.62 -23.54
CA PRO A 296 -12.20 -34.94 -24.93
C PRO A 296 -13.42 -34.52 -25.76
N VAL A 297 -13.18 -33.86 -26.88
CA VAL A 297 -14.21 -33.40 -27.82
C VAL A 297 -13.83 -33.78 -29.25
N SER A 298 -14.82 -34.18 -30.05
CA SER A 298 -14.60 -34.47 -31.48
C SER A 298 -14.30 -33.17 -32.23
N GLN A 299 -13.34 -33.16 -33.17
CA GLN A 299 -12.93 -31.94 -33.89
C GLN A 299 -14.10 -31.19 -34.57
N GLY A 300 -15.14 -31.91 -34.99
CA GLY A 300 -16.34 -31.34 -35.60
C GLY A 300 -17.21 -30.47 -34.68
N SER A 301 -17.11 -30.62 -33.35
CA SER A 301 -17.83 -29.77 -32.39
C SER A 301 -17.06 -28.48 -32.06
N LEU A 302 -15.73 -28.54 -32.05
CA LEU A 302 -14.86 -27.42 -31.65
C LEU A 302 -14.89 -26.26 -32.67
N GLY A 303 -15.03 -26.58 -33.97
CA GLY A 303 -15.19 -25.57 -35.03
C GLY A 303 -16.54 -24.82 -35.00
N ARG A 304 -17.58 -25.38 -34.36
CA ARG A 304 -18.89 -24.69 -34.23
C ARG A 304 -18.89 -23.63 -33.13
N ASP A 305 -18.15 -23.82 -32.04
CA ASP A 305 -18.10 -22.85 -30.94
C ASP A 305 -17.26 -21.62 -31.30
N LEU A 306 -16.10 -21.80 -31.95
CA LEU A 306 -15.32 -20.69 -32.53
C LEU A 306 -16.09 -19.90 -33.59
N GLY A 307 -16.93 -20.59 -34.39
CA GLY A 307 -17.82 -19.95 -35.35
C GLY A 307 -18.97 -19.16 -34.71
N ARG A 308 -19.37 -19.49 -33.47
CA ARG A 308 -20.47 -18.83 -32.76
C ARG A 308 -20.02 -17.51 -32.11
N ASP A 309 -18.82 -17.49 -31.54
CA ASP A 309 -18.26 -16.28 -30.90
C ASP A 309 -17.86 -15.21 -31.93
N LEU A 310 -17.41 -15.62 -33.13
CA LEU A 310 -17.15 -14.69 -34.23
C LEU A 310 -18.43 -14.11 -34.84
N ASN A 311 -19.51 -14.88 -34.89
CA ASN A 311 -20.79 -14.46 -35.49
C ASN A 311 -21.63 -13.57 -34.55
N GLN A 312 -21.28 -13.49 -33.26
CA GLN A 312 -21.97 -12.61 -32.30
C GLN A 312 -21.47 -11.15 -32.36
N ASN A 313 -20.29 -10.90 -32.93
CA ASN A 313 -19.71 -9.54 -33.08
C ASN A 313 -19.92 -8.92 -34.47
N LEU A 314 -20.38 -9.69 -35.46
CA LEU A 314 -20.68 -9.19 -36.81
C LEU A 314 -22.16 -9.41 -37.09
N GLY A 315 -22.94 -8.36 -36.86
CA GLY A 315 -24.35 -8.36 -37.21
C GLY A 315 -24.58 -8.64 -38.70
N ARG A 316 -25.42 -9.64 -38.95
CA ARG A 316 -26.35 -9.75 -40.09
C ARG A 316 -25.76 -10.23 -41.43
N ASP A 317 -26.00 -11.50 -41.76
CA ASP A 317 -26.93 -11.92 -42.84
C ASP A 317 -27.12 -13.45 -42.83
N PRO A 318 -28.35 -14.01 -42.82
CA PRO A 318 -28.58 -15.43 -43.01
C PRO A 318 -28.93 -15.71 -44.47
N GLY A 319 -27.98 -16.23 -45.24
CA GLY A 319 -28.31 -16.67 -46.59
C GLY A 319 -27.13 -17.12 -47.42
N ARG A 320 -26.71 -18.38 -47.25
CA ARG A 320 -26.58 -19.33 -48.36
C ARG A 320 -26.07 -20.68 -47.92
N ASP A 321 -26.80 -21.68 -48.39
CA ASP A 321 -26.49 -23.08 -48.42
C ASP A 321 -25.10 -23.36 -48.99
N LEU A 322 -24.27 -24.06 -48.22
CA LEU A 322 -23.24 -24.96 -48.72
C LEU A 322 -23.20 -26.16 -47.79
N ASN A 323 -24.29 -26.92 -47.85
CA ASN A 323 -24.34 -28.30 -47.40
C ASN A 323 -23.46 -29.10 -48.37
N ARG A 324 -22.16 -29.20 -48.05
CA ARG A 324 -21.24 -30.10 -48.75
C ARG A 324 -21.00 -31.27 -47.82
N ASP A 325 -21.70 -32.36 -48.13
CA ASP A 325 -21.48 -33.69 -47.58
C ASP A 325 -20.00 -34.06 -47.72
N ALA A 326 -19.27 -33.99 -46.60
CA ALA A 326 -17.99 -34.64 -46.43
C ALA A 326 -18.25 -35.92 -45.63
N SER A 327 -18.85 -36.92 -46.28
CA SER A 327 -18.83 -38.30 -45.80
C SER A 327 -17.38 -38.80 -45.85
N MET A 328 -16.66 -38.66 -44.74
CA MET A 328 -15.35 -39.29 -44.55
C MET A 328 -15.50 -40.81 -44.43
N PRO A 329 -14.55 -41.60 -44.97
CA PRO A 329 -14.58 -43.05 -44.92
C PRO A 329 -14.43 -43.57 -43.47
N PRO A 330 -15.05 -44.71 -43.12
CA PRO A 330 -14.98 -45.30 -41.79
C PRO A 330 -13.62 -46.00 -41.64
N GLY A 331 -12.74 -45.47 -40.81
CA GLY A 331 -11.46 -46.13 -40.55
C GLY A 331 -10.41 -45.32 -39.80
N PHE A 332 -10.54 -44.00 -39.73
CA PHE A 332 -9.67 -43.21 -38.87
C PHE A 332 -10.33 -43.00 -37.52
N ALA A 333 -9.70 -43.50 -36.46
CA ALA A 333 -10.02 -43.14 -35.09
C ALA A 333 -10.21 -41.62 -35.04
N SER A 334 -11.42 -41.18 -34.71
CA SER A 334 -11.72 -39.75 -34.60
C SER A 334 -10.79 -39.19 -33.53
N THR A 335 -9.74 -38.49 -33.93
CA THR A 335 -8.80 -37.88 -32.99
C THR A 335 -9.61 -36.92 -32.11
N GLN A 336 -9.76 -37.29 -30.85
CA GLN A 336 -10.37 -36.44 -29.84
C GLN A 336 -9.38 -35.33 -29.48
N TRP A 337 -9.89 -34.13 -29.29
CA TRP A 337 -9.14 -32.93 -28.93
C TRP A 337 -9.53 -32.52 -27.52
N ALA A 338 -8.63 -31.87 -26.80
CA ALA A 338 -8.94 -31.40 -25.45
C ALA A 338 -9.62 -30.02 -25.47
N ASN A 339 -10.69 -29.87 -24.68
CA ASN A 339 -11.29 -28.58 -24.34
C ASN A 339 -11.15 -28.32 -22.83
N LEU A 340 -10.78 -27.09 -22.45
CA LEU A 340 -10.55 -26.67 -21.07
C LEU A 340 -11.52 -25.55 -20.72
N THR A 341 -12.37 -25.80 -19.73
CA THR A 341 -13.32 -24.83 -19.18
C THR A 341 -13.05 -24.66 -17.69
N CYS A 342 -12.91 -23.43 -17.21
CA CYS A 342 -12.57 -23.17 -15.80
C CYS A 342 -13.66 -22.33 -15.14
N ASP A 343 -14.03 -22.70 -13.92
CA ASP A 343 -14.94 -21.92 -13.10
C ASP A 343 -14.23 -20.75 -12.42
N LEU A 344 -15.01 -19.79 -11.90
CA LEU A 344 -14.48 -18.69 -11.10
C LEU A 344 -13.76 -19.24 -9.86
N ALA A 345 -12.68 -18.56 -9.45
CA ALA A 345 -11.92 -18.92 -8.26
C ALA A 345 -12.84 -18.97 -7.03
N THR A 346 -12.78 -20.08 -6.30
CA THR A 346 -13.55 -20.28 -5.08
C THR A 346 -13.07 -19.33 -3.97
N PRO A 347 -13.94 -19.00 -2.99
CA PRO A 347 -13.53 -18.23 -1.82
C PRO A 347 -12.36 -18.90 -1.09
N ARG A 348 -11.55 -18.10 -0.38
CA ARG A 348 -10.38 -18.56 0.37
C ARG A 348 -10.74 -19.73 1.29
N GLN A 349 -9.90 -20.77 1.26
CA GLN A 349 -10.01 -21.92 2.15
C GLN A 349 -8.82 -21.92 3.11
N SER A 350 -9.07 -22.21 4.38
CA SER A 350 -8.03 -22.28 5.42
C SER A 350 -7.26 -23.59 5.35
N GLY A 351 -5.94 -23.55 5.57
CA GLY A 351 -5.09 -24.73 5.66
C GLY A 351 -4.31 -25.02 4.38
N HIS A 352 -3.79 -26.25 4.27
CA HIS A 352 -3.11 -26.73 3.08
C HIS A 352 -4.07 -27.61 2.25
N PRO A 353 -4.13 -27.47 0.92
CA PRO A 353 -5.11 -28.18 0.08
C PRO A 353 -4.96 -29.71 0.13
N ARG A 354 -3.76 -30.21 0.46
CA ARG A 354 -3.52 -31.66 0.59
C ARG A 354 -4.03 -32.25 1.90
N ASP A 355 -4.12 -31.45 2.96
CA ASP A 355 -4.60 -31.93 4.25
C ASP A 355 -6.12 -32.08 4.25
N THR A 356 -6.82 -31.21 3.52
CA THR A 356 -8.29 -31.25 3.38
C THR A 356 -8.77 -32.44 2.56
N LEU A 357 -8.05 -32.84 1.50
CA LEU A 357 -8.36 -34.01 0.69
C LEU A 357 -8.21 -35.35 1.43
N SER A 358 -7.44 -35.41 2.52
CA SER A 358 -7.26 -36.64 3.31
C SER A 358 -8.44 -36.95 4.25
N ARG A 359 -9.35 -36.00 4.46
CA ARG A 359 -10.50 -36.13 5.38
C ARG A 359 -11.83 -36.41 4.67
N THR A 360 -11.84 -36.39 3.34
CA THR A 360 -12.99 -36.71 2.49
C THR A 360 -12.72 -38.01 1.77
#